data_AF-A0A7X7ZEX7-F1
#
_entry.id   AF-A0A7X7ZEX7-F1
#
_cell.length_a   1.000
_cell.length_b   1.000
_cell.length_c   1.000
_cell.angle_alpha   90.00
_cell.angle_beta   90.00
_cell.angle_gamma   90.00
#
_symmetry.space_group_name_H-M   'P 1'
#
loop_
_entity.id
_entity.type
_entity.pdbx_description
1 polymer ?
#
loop_
_entity_poly.entity_id
_entity_poly.type
_entity_poly.pdbx_seq_one_letter_code
_entity_poly.pdbx_strand_id
1 'polypeptide(L)' 'MQYCDMPRSRQQLVDFSGKSKNYVMTQIVLPLVNSGRLKLTIPEKPQSSKQRYMKSK' A
#
# COMPACT_ATOMS: atom_id res chain seq x y z
N MET A 1 -16.68 2.55 2.17
CA MET A 1 -15.29 3.05 2.22
C MET A 1 -14.44 2.31 1.18
N GLN A 2 -14.10 2.93 0.04
CA GLN A 2 -13.42 2.27 -1.11
C GLN A 2 -12.08 2.93 -1.51
N TYR A 3 -11.31 3.41 -0.53
CA TYR A 3 -10.14 4.26 -0.82
C TYR A 3 -9.00 3.52 -1.56
N CYS A 4 -8.91 2.19 -1.40
CA CYS A 4 -7.93 1.32 -2.05
C CYS A 4 -8.48 0.53 -3.26
N ASP A 5 -9.65 0.88 -3.82
CA ASP A 5 -10.13 0.24 -5.06
C ASP A 5 -9.24 0.57 -6.27
N MET A 6 -8.67 1.78 -6.29
CA MET A 6 -7.65 2.16 -7.26
C MET A 6 -6.24 1.91 -6.72
N PRO A 7 -5.28 1.47 -7.56
CA PRO A 7 -3.90 1.28 -7.16
C PRO A 7 -3.24 2.60 -6.74
N ARG A 8 -2.94 2.73 -5.45
CA ARG A 8 -2.33 3.91 -4.85
C ARG A 8 -0.82 3.75 -4.74
N SER A 9 -0.11 4.85 -4.97
CA SER A 9 1.32 4.95 -4.73
C SER A 9 1.62 5.12 -3.24
N ARG A 10 2.87 4.84 -2.85
CA ARG A 10 3.37 5.03 -1.48
C ARG A 10 3.07 6.42 -0.93
N GLN A 11 3.34 7.45 -1.73
CA GLN A 11 3.09 8.85 -1.34
C GLN A 11 1.62 9.07 -1.02
N GLN A 12 0.70 8.67 -1.89
CA GLN A 12 -0.74 8.84 -1.64
C GLN A 12 -1.24 8.15 -0.36
N LEU A 13 -0.65 7.01 0.02
CA LEU A 13 -0.96 6.34 1.28
C LEU A 13 -0.41 7.10 2.49
N VAL A 14 0.76 7.71 2.33
CA VAL A 14 1.41 8.56 3.32
C VAL A 14 0.64 9.87 3.53
N ASP A 15 0.32 10.56 2.44
CA ASP A 15 -0.51 11.77 2.43
C ASP A 15 -1.89 11.50 3.06
N PHE A 16 -2.50 10.35 2.74
CA PHE A 16 -3.78 9.97 3.33
C PHE A 16 -3.68 9.65 4.82
N SER A 17 -2.63 8.94 5.23
CA SER A 17 -2.45 8.55 6.64
C SER A 17 -1.97 9.71 7.52
N GLY A 18 -1.35 10.75 6.94
CA GLY A 18 -0.70 11.84 7.70
C GLY A 18 0.45 11.36 8.60
N LYS A 19 1.01 10.18 8.33
CA LYS A 19 2.09 9.55 9.12
C LYS A 19 3.33 9.38 8.26
N SER A 20 4.49 9.23 8.91
CA SER A 20 5.75 9.01 8.21
C SER A 20 5.69 7.78 7.29
N LYS A 21 6.33 7.87 6.13
CA LYS A 21 6.43 6.78 5.14
C LYS A 21 6.77 5.43 5.77
N ASN A 22 7.76 5.40 6.66
CA ASN A 22 8.19 4.14 7.27
C ASN A 22 7.12 3.52 8.16
N TYR A 23 6.38 4.36 8.89
CA TYR A 23 5.26 3.93 9.73
C TYR A 23 4.12 3.39 8.89
N VAL A 24 3.68 4.14 7.87
CA VAL A 24 2.60 3.70 6.97
C VAL A 24 2.94 2.37 6.32
N MET A 25 4.19 2.19 5.87
CA MET A 25 4.57 0.95 5.21
C MET A 25 4.67 -0.24 6.15
N THR A 26 5.30 -0.10 7.30
CA THR A 26 5.54 -1.23 8.21
C THR A 26 4.35 -1.53 9.12
N GLN A 27 3.60 -0.50 9.54
CA GLN A 27 2.51 -0.64 10.51
C GLN A 27 1.13 -0.73 9.85
N ILE A 28 0.95 -0.20 8.64
CA ILE A 28 -0.36 -0.18 7.97
C ILE A 28 -0.34 -1.10 6.75
N VAL A 29 0.53 -0.83 5.78
CA VAL A 29 0.51 -1.53 4.48
C VAL A 29 0.98 -2.97 4.62
N LEU A 30 2.11 -3.22 5.29
CA LEU A 30 2.68 -4.57 5.39
C LEU A 30 1.73 -5.56 6.09
N PRO A 31 1.09 -5.23 7.25
CA PRO A 31 0.10 -6.13 7.86
C PRO A 31 -1.14 -6.34 6.98
N LEU A 32 -1.57 -5.30 6.25
CA LEU A 32 -2.70 -5.42 5.32
C LEU A 32 -2.37 -6.29 4.11
N VAL A 33 -1.14 -6.25 3.61
CA VAL A 33 -0.67 -7.14 2.54
C VAL A 33 -0.56 -8.57 3.07
N ASN A 34 0.02 -8.76 4.25
CA ASN A 34 0.17 -10.09 4.87
C ASN A 34 -1.17 -10.73 5.23
N SER A 35 -2.16 -9.93 5.64
CA SER A 35 -3.53 -10.40 5.90
C SER A 35 -4.36 -10.58 4.62
N GLY A 36 -3.78 -10.38 3.44
CA GLY A 36 -4.46 -10.52 2.15
C GLY A 36 -5.47 -9.43 1.83
N ARG A 37 -5.55 -8.36 2.64
CA ARG A 37 -6.46 -7.21 2.41
C ARG A 37 -5.93 -6.25 1.35
N LEU A 38 -4.62 -6.16 1.18
CA LEU A 38 -3.94 -5.41 0.12
C LEU A 38 -3.12 -6.34 -0.77
N LYS A 39 -3.02 -5.99 -2.05
CA LYS A 39 -2.19 -6.64 -3.06
C LYS A 39 -1.19 -5.65 -3.64
N LEU A 40 0.01 -6.16 -3.91
CA LEU A 40 1.06 -5.47 -4.65
C LEU A 40 0.75 -5.57 -6.15
N THR A 41 0.84 -4.47 -6.89
CA THR A 41 0.72 -4.51 -8.36
C THR A 41 1.91 -5.19 -9.03
N ILE A 42 3.10 -5.12 -8.41
CA ILE A 42 4.35 -5.62 -8.97
C ILE A 42 5.04 -6.49 -7.91
N PRO A 43 4.56 -7.72 -7.67
CA PRO A 43 5.10 -8.59 -6.62
C PRO A 43 6.56 -8.95 -6.86
N GLU A 44 7.00 -9.07 -8.12
CA GLU A 44 8.40 -9.39 -8.48
C GLU A 44 9.40 -8.30 -8.07
N LYS A 45 8.95 -7.05 -7.98
CA LYS A 45 9.80 -5.90 -7.63
C LYS A 45 9.16 -5.12 -6.49
N PRO A 46 9.17 -5.66 -5.26
CA PRO A 46 8.48 -5.05 -4.11
C PRO A 46 8.99 -3.63 -3.83
N GLN A 47 10.29 -3.38 -4.02
CA GLN A 47 10.91 -2.08 -3.78
C GLN A 47 10.83 -1.09 -4.95
N SER A 48 10.21 -1.48 -6.08
CA SER A 48 10.08 -0.60 -7.25
C SER A 48 9.45 0.75 -6.89
N SER A 49 9.98 1.84 -7.43
CA SER A 49 9.38 3.18 -7.30
C SER A 49 7.99 3.27 -7.91
N LYS A 50 7.70 2.39 -8.89
CA LYS A 50 6.39 2.25 -9.54
C LYS A 50 5.44 1.30 -8.78
N GLN A 51 5.84 0.77 -7.62
CA GLN A 51 4.99 -0.10 -6.82
C GLN A 51 3.74 0.63 -6.34
N ARG A 52 2.58 0.01 -6.55
CA ARG A 52 1.29 0.47 -6.06
C ARG A 52 0.60 -0.64 -5.27
N TYR A 53 -0.34 -0.22 -4.45
CA TYR A 53 -1.10 -1.08 -3.55
C TYR A 53 -2.57 -0.90 -3.83
N MET A 54 -3.28 -2.03 -3.98
CA MET A 54 -4.72 -2.05 -4.21
C MET A 54 -5.37 -3.01 -3.20
N LYS A 55 -6.66 -2.81 -2.93
CA LYS A 55 -7.45 -3.71 -2.11
C LYS A 55 -7.57 -5.07 -2.80
N SER A 56 -7.38 -6.16 -2.06
CA SER A 56 -7.81 -7.46 -2.57
C SER A 56 -9.33 -7.49 -2.60
N LYS A 57 -9.90 -7.86 -3.74
CA LYS A 57 -11.25 -8.43 -3.76
C LYS A 57 -11.32 -9.69 -2.93
#